data_AF-A0A420MD64-F1
#
_entry.id   AF-A0A420MD64-F1
#
_cell.length_a   1.000
_cell.length_b   1.000
_cell.length_c   1.000
_cell.angle_alpha   90.00
_cell.angle_beta   90.00
_cell.angle_gamma   90.00
#
_symmetry.space_group_name_H-M   'P 1'
#
loop_
_entity.id
_entity.type
_entity.pdbx_description
1 polymer ?
#
loop_
_entity_poly.entity_id
_entity_poly.type
_entity_poly.pdbx_seq_one_letter_code
_entity_poly.pdbx_strand_id
1 'polypeptide(L)' 'MPQSSYTEDDVIQAILDVTENGLSQNQAAQKNGVPPTTLSDRLRGLP' A
#
# COMPACT_ATOMS: atom_id res chain seq x y z
N MET A 1 0.59 -8.31 -21.32
CA MET A 1 1.28 -8.16 -20.02
C MET A 1 0.18 -8.05 -18.98
N PRO A 2 0.17 -8.82 -17.87
CA PRO A 2 -0.87 -8.66 -16.88
C PRO A 2 -0.63 -7.35 -16.12
N GLN A 3 -1.24 -6.28 -16.64
CA GLN A 3 -1.57 -5.05 -15.92
C GLN A 3 -2.83 -5.43 -15.09
N SER A 4 -2.90 -5.40 -13.77
CA SER A 4 -2.22 -4.63 -12.74
C SER A 4 -2.20 -5.48 -11.47
N SER A 5 -1.06 -5.61 -10.77
CA SER A 5 -0.95 -6.52 -9.61
C SER A 5 -1.55 -5.95 -8.30
N TYR A 6 -2.13 -4.76 -8.32
CA TYR A 6 -2.85 -4.15 -7.21
C TYR A 6 -3.67 -2.97 -7.75
N THR A 7 -4.79 -2.69 -7.10
CA THR A 7 -5.72 -1.61 -7.40
C THR A 7 -5.50 -0.42 -6.48
N GLU A 8 -6.15 0.70 -6.75
CA GLU A 8 -6.11 1.84 -5.84
C GLU A 8 -6.77 1.52 -4.48
N ASP A 9 -7.77 0.63 -4.46
CA ASP A 9 -8.38 0.15 -3.21
C ASP A 9 -7.35 -0.58 -2.35
N ASP A 10 -6.53 -1.45 -2.94
CA ASP A 10 -5.46 -2.15 -2.23
C ASP A 10 -4.46 -1.17 -1.60
N VAL A 11 -4.16 -0.05 -2.29
CA VAL A 11 -3.29 1.01 -1.74
C VAL A 11 -3.97 1.73 -0.58
N ILE A 12 -5.27 2.04 -0.69
CA ILE A 12 -6.03 2.68 0.39
C ILE A 12 -6.11 1.77 1.61
N GLN A 13 -6.41 0.48 1.42
CA GLN A 13 -6.42 -0.51 2.49
C GLN A 13 -5.04 -0.64 3.15
N ALA A 14 -3.96 -0.62 2.36
CA ALA A 14 -2.61 -0.65 2.89
C ALA A 14 -2.25 0.62 3.69
N ILE A 15 -2.74 1.79 3.31
CA ILE A 15 -2.56 3.02 4.10
C ILE A 15 -3.31 2.93 5.42
N LEU A 16 -4.59 2.52 5.38
CA LEU A 16 -5.41 2.31 6.57
C LEU A 16 -4.78 1.29 7.52
N ASP A 17 -4.20 0.23 6.98
CA ASP A 17 -3.49 -0.77 7.76
C ASP A 17 -2.30 -0.18 8.53
N VAL A 18 -1.59 0.78 7.93
CA VAL A 18 -0.48 1.48 8.59
C VAL A 18 -0.97 2.49 9.64
N THR A 19 -2.00 3.26 9.33
CA THR A 19 -2.44 4.37 10.20
C THR A 19 -3.40 3.93 11.31
N GLU A 20 -4.37 3.07 10.99
CA GLU A 20 -5.45 2.65 11.90
C GLU A 20 -5.14 1.30 12.56
N ASN A 21 -4.60 0.34 11.80
CA ASN A 21 -4.32 -1.01 12.31
C ASN A 21 -2.90 -1.16 12.87
N GLY A 22 -2.07 -0.11 12.81
CA GLY A 22 -0.72 -0.08 13.38
C GLY A 22 0.27 -1.04 12.72
N LEU A 23 -0.02 -1.53 11.50
CA LEU A 23 0.89 -2.39 10.75
C LEU A 23 2.11 -1.57 10.29
N SER A 24 3.26 -2.23 10.24
CA SER A 24 4.41 -1.66 9.54
C SER A 24 4.10 -1.57 8.05
N GLN A 25 4.63 -0.55 7.37
CA GLN A 25 4.41 -0.34 5.94
C GLN A 25 4.67 -1.59 5.08
N ASN A 26 5.74 -2.34 5.35
CA ASN A 26 6.02 -3.60 4.65
C ASN A 26 4.97 -4.69 4.90
N GLN A 27 4.39 -4.74 6.09
CA GLN A 27 3.35 -5.72 6.41
C GLN A 27 2.03 -5.34 5.71
N ALA A 28 1.66 -4.06 5.76
CA ALA A 28 0.48 -3.56 5.06
C ALA A 28 0.60 -3.72 3.54
N ALA A 29 1.77 -3.42 2.97
CA ALA A 29 2.08 -3.62 1.56
C ALA A 29 1.92 -5.09 1.15
N GLN A 30 2.55 -6.01 1.89
CA GLN A 30 2.44 -7.46 1.61
C GLN A 30 1.02 -7.99 1.77
N LYS A 31 0.31 -7.56 2.83
CA LYS A 31 -1.07 -7.98 3.12
C LYS A 31 -2.02 -7.60 1.99
N ASN A 32 -1.86 -6.42 1.40
CA ASN A 32 -2.72 -5.90 0.35
C ASN A 32 -2.14 -6.12 -1.07
N GLY A 33 -1.02 -6.85 -1.21
CA GLY A 33 -0.41 -7.09 -2.52
C GLY A 33 0.18 -5.84 -3.20
N VAL A 34 0.35 -4.75 -2.46
CA VAL A 34 0.90 -3.49 -2.95
C VAL A 34 2.43 -3.50 -2.80
N PRO A 35 3.19 -3.01 -3.78
CA PRO A 35 4.61 -2.79 -3.62
C PRO A 35 4.89 -1.82 -2.48
N PRO A 36 5.83 -2.14 -1.58
CA PRO A 36 6.16 -1.26 -0.46
C PRO A 36 6.70 0.10 -0.94
N THR A 37 7.30 0.19 -2.13
CA THR A 37 7.72 1.45 -2.74
C THR A 37 6.52 2.32 -3.13
N THR A 38 5.47 1.75 -3.72
CA THR A 38 4.23 2.48 -4.05
C THR A 38 3.54 2.98 -2.78
N LEU A 39 3.45 2.14 -1.75
CA LEU A 39 2.89 2.56 -0.46
C LEU A 39 3.74 3.64 0.22
N SER A 40 5.08 3.55 0.12
CA SER A 40 6.00 4.59 0.62
C SER A 40 5.70 5.93 -0.03
N ASP A 41 5.56 5.92 -1.35
CA ASP A 41 5.37 7.12 -2.17
C ASP A 41 4.05 7.81 -1.82
N ARG A 42 2.97 7.02 -1.74
CA ARG A 42 1.63 7.48 -1.36
C ARG A 42 1.58 8.01 0.08
N LEU A 43 2.25 7.36 1.03
CA LEU A 43 2.37 7.84 2.42
C LEU A 43 3.19 9.13 2.53
N ARG A 44 4.15 9.34 1.64
CA ARG A 44 4.95 10.57 1.57
C ARG A 44 4.23 11.70 0.83
N GLY A 45 3.05 11.45 0.27
CA GLY A 45 2.29 12.41 -0.52
C GLY A 45 3.01 12.80 -1.81
N LEU A 46 3.86 11.92 -2.33
CA LEU A 46 4.51 12.14 -3.62
C LEU A 46 3.49 11.87 -4.76
N PRO A 47 3.49 12.71 -5.82
CA PRO A 47 2.56 12.62 -6.94
C PRO A 47 2.90 11.50 -7.93
#